data_AF-C7J0E0-F1
#
_entry.id   AF-C7J0E0-F1
#
_cell.length_a   1.000
_cell.length_b   1.000
_cell.length_c   1.000
_cell.angle_alpha   90.00
_cell.angle_beta   90.00
_cell.angle_gamma   90.00
#
_symmetry.space_group_name_H-M   'P 1'
#
loop_
_entity.id
_entity.type
_entity.pdbx_description
1 polymer ?
#
loop_
_entity_poly.entity_id
_entity_poly.type
_entity_poly.pdbx_seq_one_letter_code
_entity_poly.pdbx_strand_id
1 'polypeptide(L)'
;VSPCDYFVYRAAPWSPWLDLLPDPNVMSFNSKKFGLFPCRSGVSEHYNVAFLNIEWVPSDVACQFELYIFSSKNRKWDVKPVLQDLSRSENHKVALEHEIDKLINIGHDSLCLVDLWHGIILLEKMFDDYPVVRYMTFPKPVVYTTDAYGETVCGETAPECVRDVACCNGLIKFVDVEYCYTDETNGNGWKATTWNRLPSWKDWRKRFTVDKTDILVDPSYAAVLPELWDNNTKNMELKRLICSIPTLSMLDDDFLYMITKMNEEDKNAWIISVDMKHNTLQDVAPISAARFSILSSICHPCAISKYLKISWISAIAVGDANGYIYEGQYVSIRACLGNRDLF
;
A
#
# COMPACT_ATOMS: atom_id res chain seq x y z
N VAL A 1 22.91 14.51 7.58
CA VAL A 1 22.20 13.85 6.47
C VAL A 1 22.65 14.54 5.19
N SER A 2 23.23 13.82 4.23
CA SER A 2 23.51 14.39 2.90
C SER A 2 22.17 14.77 2.26
N PRO A 3 22.03 15.92 1.58
CA PRO A 3 20.79 16.22 0.86
C PRO A 3 20.54 15.11 -0.17
N CYS A 4 19.34 14.53 -0.15
CA CYS A 4 18.88 13.59 -1.17
C CYS A 4 18.23 14.39 -2.29
N ASP A 5 18.48 13.99 -3.53
CA ASP A 5 17.83 14.60 -4.68
C ASP A 5 16.56 13.80 -5.01
N TYR A 6 15.44 14.51 -5.11
CA TYR A 6 14.15 13.91 -5.45
C TYR A 6 13.81 14.17 -6.90
N PHE A 7 13.40 13.11 -7.61
CA PHE A 7 13.06 13.20 -9.01
C PHE A 7 11.65 12.73 -9.30
N VAL A 8 11.00 13.38 -10.26
CA VAL A 8 9.79 12.86 -10.91
C VAL A 8 10.20 12.24 -12.23
N TYR A 9 9.92 10.95 -12.37
CA TYR A 9 10.24 10.19 -13.57
C TYR A 9 8.95 9.89 -14.33
N ARG A 10 8.97 10.12 -15.65
CA ARG A 10 7.93 9.62 -16.56
C ARG A 10 8.54 8.55 -17.46
N ALA A 11 7.98 7.34 -17.38
CA ALA A 11 8.33 6.25 -18.28
C ALA A 11 7.56 6.38 -19.59
N ALA A 12 8.23 6.72 -20.69
CA ALA A 12 7.65 6.70 -22.03
C ALA A 12 8.60 5.99 -23.00
N PRO A 13 8.11 5.12 -23.91
CA PRO A 13 8.95 4.32 -24.82
C PRO A 13 9.91 5.14 -25.70
N TRP A 14 9.55 6.40 -25.99
CA TRP A 14 10.27 7.23 -26.95
C TRP A 14 10.69 8.60 -26.39
N SER A 15 10.28 8.94 -25.17
CA SER A 15 10.60 10.24 -24.55
C SER A 15 10.50 10.16 -23.02
N PRO A 16 11.25 9.25 -22.38
CA PRO A 16 11.33 9.26 -20.93
C PRO A 16 11.99 10.56 -20.49
N TRP A 17 11.56 11.09 -19.35
CA TRP A 17 12.19 12.28 -18.80
C TRP A 17 12.19 12.23 -17.28
N LEU A 18 13.13 12.95 -16.72
CA LEU A 18 13.43 13.01 -15.30
C LEU A 18 13.45 14.49 -14.90
N ASP A 19 12.65 14.84 -13.90
CA ASP A 19 12.58 16.19 -13.36
C ASP A 19 13.13 16.24 -11.95
N LEU A 20 14.15 17.06 -11.71
CA LEU A 20 14.65 17.32 -10.36
C LEU A 20 13.66 18.25 -9.62
N LEU A 21 13.17 17.77 -8.49
CA LEU A 21 12.39 18.57 -7.56
C LEU A 21 13.33 19.50 -6.78
N PRO A 22 13.04 20.82 -6.74
CA PRO A 22 13.82 21.73 -5.93
C PRO A 22 13.64 21.41 -4.44
N ASP A 23 14.69 21.56 -3.63
CA ASP A 23 14.59 21.45 -2.18
C ASP A 23 13.75 22.62 -1.61
N PRO A 24 12.65 22.36 -0.87
CA PRO A 24 11.90 23.42 -0.20
C PRO A 24 12.64 24.07 0.99
N ASN A 25 13.86 23.64 1.30
CA ASN A 25 14.68 24.00 2.46
C ASN A 25 14.02 23.66 3.80
N VAL A 26 13.37 22.49 3.85
CA VAL A 26 12.70 21.99 5.06
C VAL A 26 13.41 20.73 5.54
N MET A 27 13.85 20.71 6.80
CA MET A 27 14.61 19.59 7.35
C MET A 27 13.92 18.23 7.19
N SER A 28 12.59 18.22 7.27
CA SER A 28 11.79 17.01 7.20
C SER A 28 11.64 16.46 5.78
N PHE A 29 11.98 17.23 4.73
CA PHE A 29 11.80 16.86 3.32
C PHE A 29 12.45 15.52 2.97
N ASN A 30 13.65 15.26 3.50
CA ASN A 30 14.43 14.06 3.21
C ASN A 30 13.85 12.75 3.78
N SER A 31 12.81 12.82 4.61
CA SER A 31 12.13 11.64 5.19
C SER A 31 10.66 11.54 4.80
N LYS A 32 10.18 12.39 3.87
CA LYS A 32 8.76 12.37 3.48
C LYS A 32 8.49 11.38 2.35
N LYS A 33 7.27 10.86 2.38
CA LYS A 33 6.63 10.22 1.23
C LYS A 33 5.85 11.28 0.46
N PHE A 34 5.78 11.13 -0.86
CA PHE A 34 5.20 12.14 -1.76
C PHE A 34 3.99 11.61 -2.52
N GLY A 35 2.93 12.42 -2.61
CA GLY A 35 1.80 12.20 -3.51
C GLY A 35 2.02 12.89 -4.85
N LEU A 36 1.79 12.17 -5.96
CA LEU A 36 1.89 12.71 -7.32
C LEU A 36 0.50 12.96 -7.92
N PHE A 37 0.24 14.17 -8.39
CA PHE A 37 -1.08 14.57 -8.89
C PHE A 37 -1.00 15.14 -10.32
N PRO A 38 -1.99 14.86 -11.19
CA PRO A 38 -2.13 15.55 -12.46
C PRO A 38 -2.42 17.04 -12.21
N CYS A 39 -1.94 17.91 -13.10
CA CYS A 39 -2.39 19.30 -13.09
C CYS A 39 -3.86 19.38 -13.53
N ARG A 40 -4.67 20.23 -12.87
CA ARG A 40 -6.15 20.31 -13.00
C ARG A 40 -6.68 20.56 -14.43
N SER A 41 -5.84 20.89 -15.42
CA SER A 41 -6.28 21.20 -16.79
C SER A 41 -6.54 20.00 -17.71
N GLY A 42 -6.54 18.76 -17.20
CA GLY A 42 -7.10 17.58 -17.87
C GLY A 42 -6.35 17.03 -19.08
N VAL A 43 -5.43 17.81 -19.67
CA VAL A 43 -4.43 17.41 -20.67
C VAL A 43 -3.24 18.36 -20.49
N SER A 44 -2.32 18.03 -19.59
CA SER A 44 -1.14 18.84 -19.32
C SER A 44 0.04 17.95 -18.99
N GLU A 45 1.20 18.28 -19.53
CA GLU A 45 2.46 17.63 -19.15
C GLU A 45 2.88 17.98 -17.73
N HIS A 46 2.25 19.01 -17.14
CA HIS A 46 2.51 19.44 -15.78
C HIS A 46 1.86 18.52 -14.75
N TYR A 47 2.58 18.33 -13.67
CA TYR A 47 2.20 17.60 -12.47
C TYR A 47 2.34 18.49 -11.23
N ASN A 48 1.71 18.06 -10.14
CA ASN A 48 1.96 18.59 -8.80
C ASN A 48 2.49 17.46 -7.91
N VAL A 49 3.41 17.80 -7.00
CA VAL A 49 3.88 16.90 -5.95
C VAL A 49 3.47 17.49 -4.61
N ALA A 50 2.90 16.67 -3.74
CA ALA A 50 2.46 17.11 -2.42
C ALA A 50 3.01 16.22 -1.32
N PHE A 51 3.37 16.81 -0.18
CA PHE A 51 3.63 16.09 1.05
C PHE A 51 3.09 16.90 2.24
N LEU A 52 2.77 16.19 3.32
CA LEU A 52 2.31 16.78 4.56
C LEU A 52 3.45 16.80 5.57
N ASN A 53 3.82 17.98 6.04
CA ASN A 53 4.66 18.12 7.22
C ASN A 53 3.77 18.05 8.46
N ILE A 54 4.15 17.20 9.40
CA ILE A 54 3.49 17.02 10.69
C ILE A 54 4.54 17.37 11.73
N GLU A 55 4.29 18.42 12.50
CA GLU A 55 5.20 18.87 13.55
C GLU A 55 4.48 18.84 14.89
N TRP A 56 5.10 18.18 15.86
CA TRP A 56 4.61 18.19 17.23
C TRP A 56 5.01 19.50 17.91
N VAL A 57 4.02 20.22 18.44
CA VAL A 57 4.25 21.46 19.17
C VAL A 57 3.99 21.21 20.66
N PRO A 58 5.04 21.08 21.51
CA PRO A 58 4.88 20.72 22.91
C PRO A 58 4.07 21.73 23.72
N SER A 59 4.10 23.02 23.37
CA SER A 59 3.38 24.08 24.07
C SER A 59 1.86 23.96 23.95
N ASP A 60 1.40 23.46 22.81
CA ASP A 60 -0.03 23.44 22.45
C ASP A 60 -0.62 22.02 22.62
N VAL A 61 0.22 21.03 22.93
CA VAL A 61 -0.13 19.60 22.99
C VAL A 61 -0.91 19.20 21.72
N ALA A 62 -0.46 19.71 20.57
CA ALA A 62 -1.14 19.61 19.29
C ALA A 62 -0.13 19.42 18.16
N CYS A 63 -0.60 18.83 17.07
CA CYS A 63 0.12 18.82 15.81
C CYS A 63 -0.11 20.13 15.07
N GLN A 64 0.93 20.65 14.45
CA GLN A 64 0.79 21.59 13.35
C GLN A 64 0.99 20.84 12.04
N PHE A 65 0.14 21.18 11.07
CA PHE A 65 0.12 20.56 9.76
C PHE A 65 0.37 21.62 8.71
N GLU A 66 1.41 21.40 7.90
CA GLU A 66 1.74 22.24 6.78
C GLU A 66 1.77 21.39 5.51
N LEU A 67 0.98 21.79 4.52
CA LEU A 67 0.92 21.14 3.24
C LEU A 67 1.87 21.85 2.27
N TYR A 68 2.82 21.10 1.74
CA TYR A 68 3.74 21.56 0.72
C TYR A 68 3.29 21.03 -0.63
N ILE A 69 3.09 21.92 -1.60
CA ILE A 69 2.69 21.57 -2.97
C ILE A 69 3.67 22.18 -3.96
N PHE A 70 4.44 21.33 -4.63
CA PHE A 70 5.22 21.73 -5.78
C PHE A 70 4.35 21.73 -7.03
N SER A 71 4.40 22.81 -7.81
CA SER A 71 3.83 22.85 -9.15
C SER A 71 4.90 22.91 -10.22
N SER A 72 4.96 21.89 -11.08
CA SER A 72 5.90 21.88 -12.23
C SER A 72 5.65 23.00 -13.23
N LYS A 73 4.42 23.55 -13.30
CA LYS A 73 4.08 24.69 -14.15
C LYS A 73 4.82 25.95 -13.75
N ASN A 74 4.89 26.20 -12.44
CA ASN A 74 5.47 27.42 -11.89
C ASN A 74 6.87 27.18 -11.29
N ARG A 75 7.32 25.91 -11.26
CA ARG A 75 8.59 25.44 -10.67
C ARG A 75 8.80 25.96 -9.25
N LYS A 76 7.74 26.00 -8.45
CA LYS A 76 7.76 26.57 -7.09
C LYS A 76 6.95 25.70 -6.12
N TRP A 77 7.42 25.65 -4.88
CA TRP A 77 6.66 25.17 -3.72
C TRP A 77 5.71 26.24 -3.20
N ASP A 78 4.46 25.85 -3.02
CA ASP A 78 3.46 26.57 -2.23
C ASP A 78 3.30 25.89 -0.88
N VAL A 79 3.10 26.67 0.18
CA VAL A 79 2.93 26.16 1.55
C VAL A 79 1.60 26.66 2.06
N LYS A 80 0.78 25.73 2.56
CA LYS A 80 -0.55 26.04 3.08
C LYS A 80 -0.70 25.53 4.50
N PRO A 81 -1.26 26.35 5.41
CA PRO A 81 -1.72 25.85 6.69
C PRO A 81 -2.89 24.90 6.46
N VAL A 82 -2.97 23.86 7.27
CA VAL A 82 -4.02 22.84 7.14
C VAL A 82 -4.94 22.89 8.35
N LEU A 83 -6.25 22.95 8.09
CA LEU A 83 -7.26 22.91 9.13
C LEU A 83 -7.34 21.49 9.72
N GLN A 84 -7.60 21.40 11.02
CA GLN A 84 -7.66 20.12 11.73
C GLN A 84 -9.10 19.82 12.14
N ASP A 85 -9.63 18.70 11.66
CA ASP A 85 -10.85 18.08 12.17
C ASP A 85 -10.45 16.82 12.94
N LEU A 86 -9.75 17.03 14.06
CA LEU A 86 -9.19 15.99 14.92
C LEU A 86 -9.64 16.23 16.37
N SER A 87 -10.08 15.16 17.04
CA SER A 87 -10.25 15.15 18.49
C SER A 87 -8.89 15.17 19.20
N ARG A 88 -8.89 15.49 20.51
CA ARG A 88 -7.66 15.50 21.32
C ARG A 88 -6.94 14.14 21.35
N SER A 89 -7.68 13.04 21.38
CA SER A 89 -7.08 11.70 21.35
C SER A 89 -6.52 11.34 19.98
N GLU A 90 -7.15 11.80 18.89
CA GLU A 90 -6.62 11.58 17.54
C GLU A 90 -5.36 12.41 17.30
N ASN A 91 -5.30 13.64 17.82
CA ASN A 91 -4.08 14.45 17.77
C ASN A 91 -2.87 13.75 18.42
N HIS A 92 -3.06 13.13 19.58
CA HIS A 92 -1.99 12.38 20.23
C HIS A 92 -1.50 11.21 19.37
N LYS A 93 -2.43 10.44 18.78
CA LYS A 93 -2.11 9.32 17.89
C LYS A 93 -1.34 9.78 16.66
N VAL A 94 -1.84 10.81 15.98
CA VAL A 94 -1.19 11.37 14.79
C VAL A 94 0.21 11.91 15.09
N ALA A 95 0.40 12.50 16.27
CA ALA A 95 1.67 13.10 16.67
C ALA A 95 2.77 12.09 16.99
N LEU A 96 2.42 11.03 17.72
CA LEU A 96 3.38 10.21 18.46
C LEU A 96 3.37 8.73 18.06
N GLU A 97 2.26 8.26 17.48
CA GLU A 97 2.08 6.84 17.16
C GLU A 97 2.07 6.58 15.64
N HIS A 98 1.67 7.57 14.83
CA HIS A 98 1.43 7.38 13.39
C HIS A 98 2.73 7.38 12.57
N GLU A 99 3.10 6.21 12.05
CA GLU A 99 4.20 6.01 11.12
C GLU A 99 3.67 5.74 9.70
N ILE A 100 4.14 6.51 8.73
CA ILE A 100 3.58 6.45 7.38
C ILE A 100 4.17 5.26 6.62
N ASP A 101 3.39 4.19 6.46
CA ASP A 101 3.75 3.02 5.65
C ASP A 101 3.55 3.26 4.15
N LYS A 102 2.47 3.95 3.77
CA LYS A 102 2.09 4.11 2.35
C LYS A 102 1.28 5.39 2.11
N LEU A 103 1.37 5.89 0.88
CA LEU A 103 0.50 6.96 0.39
C LEU A 103 -0.51 6.46 -0.62
N ILE A 104 -1.73 6.99 -0.53
CA ILE A 104 -2.81 6.66 -1.47
C ILE A 104 -3.50 7.95 -1.90
N ASN A 105 -3.56 8.16 -3.22
CA ASN A 105 -4.30 9.28 -3.77
C ASN A 105 -5.79 8.93 -3.86
N ILE A 106 -6.64 9.85 -3.43
CA ILE A 106 -8.09 9.76 -3.56
C ILE A 106 -8.55 10.85 -4.50
N GLY A 107 -9.13 10.46 -5.64
CA GLY A 107 -9.60 11.43 -6.61
C GLY A 107 -8.45 12.22 -7.22
N HIS A 108 -8.59 13.55 -7.21
CA HIS A 108 -7.66 14.48 -7.84
C HIS A 108 -7.09 15.51 -6.86
N ASP A 109 -7.52 15.49 -5.61
CA ASP A 109 -7.30 16.57 -4.63
C ASP A 109 -7.23 16.09 -3.17
N SER A 110 -7.24 14.78 -2.92
CA SER A 110 -7.10 14.21 -1.59
C SER A 110 -5.97 13.19 -1.52
N LEU A 111 -5.30 13.14 -0.36
CA LEU A 111 -4.17 12.27 -0.08
C LEU A 111 -4.40 11.54 1.24
N CYS A 112 -4.14 10.24 1.26
CA CYS A 112 -4.16 9.41 2.45
C CYS A 112 -2.74 9.01 2.84
N LEU A 113 -2.36 9.31 4.08
CA LEU A 113 -1.16 8.82 4.72
C LEU A 113 -1.56 7.65 5.59
N VAL A 114 -1.23 6.45 5.15
CA VAL A 114 -1.63 5.18 5.77
C VAL A 114 -0.53 4.74 6.72
N ASP A 115 -0.94 4.50 7.96
CA ASP A 115 -0.25 3.66 8.93
C ASP A 115 -1.11 2.40 9.08
N LEU A 116 -0.59 1.25 8.67
CA LEU A 116 -1.31 -0.02 8.62
C LEU A 116 -1.67 -0.55 10.02
N TRP A 117 -1.03 -0.07 11.09
CA TRP A 117 -1.40 -0.40 12.46
C TRP A 117 -2.43 0.55 13.05
N HIS A 118 -2.22 1.85 12.90
CA HIS A 118 -2.96 2.86 13.64
C HIS A 118 -4.16 3.43 12.88
N GLY A 119 -4.04 3.63 11.56
CA GLY A 119 -5.12 4.20 10.74
C GLY A 119 -4.66 5.05 9.56
N ILE A 120 -5.52 5.98 9.15
CA ILE A 120 -5.28 6.82 7.96
C ILE A 120 -5.45 8.28 8.33
N ILE A 121 -4.42 9.10 8.07
CA ILE A 121 -4.56 10.55 8.01
C ILE A 121 -5.05 10.89 6.61
N LEU A 122 -6.27 11.39 6.52
CA LEU A 122 -6.86 11.88 5.27
C LEU A 122 -6.71 13.39 5.19
N LEU A 123 -6.01 13.83 4.15
CA LEU A 123 -5.91 15.22 3.75
C LEU A 123 -6.87 15.46 2.59
N GLU A 124 -7.90 16.28 2.83
CA GLU A 124 -8.93 16.60 1.84
C GLU A 124 -8.72 18.00 1.25
N LYS A 125 -9.11 18.17 -0.02
CA LYS A 125 -9.16 19.46 -0.71
C LYS A 125 -7.83 20.20 -0.71
N MET A 126 -6.74 19.48 -0.98
CA MET A 126 -5.36 19.98 -0.93
C MET A 126 -5.12 21.28 -1.71
N PHE A 127 -5.84 21.44 -2.83
CA PHE A 127 -5.65 22.55 -3.73
C PHE A 127 -6.56 23.75 -3.42
N ASP A 128 -7.46 23.64 -2.44
CA ASP A 128 -8.28 24.75 -1.97
C ASP A 128 -7.48 25.62 -0.98
N ASP A 129 -8.01 26.77 -0.57
CA ASP A 129 -7.30 27.70 0.33
C ASP A 129 -7.14 27.13 1.75
N TYR A 130 -8.05 26.25 2.14
CA TYR A 130 -8.12 25.66 3.47
C TYR A 130 -8.29 24.14 3.37
N PRO A 131 -7.20 23.41 3.07
CA PRO A 131 -7.22 21.95 3.13
C PRO A 131 -7.50 21.48 4.56
N VAL A 132 -8.10 20.29 4.70
CA VAL A 132 -8.51 19.76 6.01
C VAL A 132 -7.89 18.39 6.23
N VAL A 133 -7.34 18.17 7.42
CA VAL A 133 -6.88 16.88 7.91
C VAL A 133 -7.95 16.24 8.80
N ARG A 134 -8.19 14.95 8.56
CA ARG A 134 -9.08 14.09 9.34
C ARG A 134 -8.39 12.77 9.64
N TYR A 135 -8.79 12.12 10.72
CA TYR A 135 -8.28 10.79 11.07
C TYR A 135 -9.33 9.71 10.83
N MET A 136 -8.92 8.59 10.25
CA MET A 136 -9.75 7.41 10.07
C MET A 136 -9.12 6.22 10.79
N THR A 137 -9.76 5.79 11.88
CA THR A 137 -9.42 4.53 12.55
C THR A 137 -9.81 3.34 11.68
N PHE A 138 -9.03 2.26 11.75
CA PHE A 138 -9.40 0.99 11.12
C PHE A 138 -10.56 0.31 11.85
N PRO A 139 -11.35 -0.53 11.13
CA PRO A 139 -12.48 -1.24 11.71
C PRO A 139 -12.07 -2.23 12.79
N LYS A 140 -10.82 -2.69 12.77
CA LYS A 140 -10.29 -3.65 13.72
C LYS A 140 -9.03 -3.08 14.38
N PRO A 141 -8.99 -2.95 15.71
CA PRO A 141 -7.80 -2.52 16.41
C PRO A 141 -6.70 -3.58 16.28
N VAL A 142 -5.45 -3.17 16.43
CA VAL A 142 -4.35 -4.12 16.65
C VAL A 142 -4.57 -4.76 18.01
N VAL A 143 -4.58 -6.10 18.05
CA VAL A 143 -4.61 -6.84 19.30
C VAL A 143 -3.20 -7.33 19.53
N TYR A 144 -2.48 -6.68 20.44
CA TYR A 144 -1.16 -7.13 20.88
C TYR A 144 -1.34 -8.39 21.73
N THR A 145 -0.95 -9.56 21.20
CA THR A 145 -0.86 -10.79 22.01
C THR A 145 0.52 -10.89 22.63
N THR A 146 0.60 -11.52 23.79
CA THR A 146 1.86 -11.80 24.47
C THR A 146 2.19 -13.28 24.31
N ASP A 147 3.44 -13.64 24.00
CA ASP A 147 3.85 -15.03 23.90
C ASP A 147 3.96 -15.68 25.28
N ALA A 148 4.33 -16.96 25.29
CA ALA A 148 4.58 -17.73 26.52
C ALA A 148 5.72 -17.16 27.38
N TYR A 149 6.55 -16.25 26.84
CA TYR A 149 7.68 -15.62 27.53
C TYR A 149 7.37 -14.20 28.03
N GLY A 150 6.18 -13.66 27.74
CA GLY A 150 5.83 -12.30 28.15
C GLY A 150 6.17 -11.22 27.12
N GLU A 151 6.62 -11.59 25.92
CA GLU A 151 6.99 -10.69 24.83
C GLU A 151 5.76 -10.39 23.93
N THR A 152 5.70 -9.18 23.34
CA THR A 152 4.57 -8.80 22.48
C THR A 152 4.71 -9.40 21.08
N VAL A 153 3.95 -10.44 20.77
CA VAL A 153 4.03 -11.23 19.53
C VAL A 153 3.66 -10.45 18.28
N CYS A 154 2.76 -9.46 18.40
CA CYS A 154 2.38 -8.64 17.24
C CYS A 154 3.48 -7.62 16.86
N GLY A 155 4.47 -7.42 17.72
CA GLY A 155 5.62 -6.55 17.43
C GLY A 155 6.65 -7.17 16.48
N GLU A 156 6.60 -8.48 16.23
CA GLU A 156 7.58 -9.16 15.36
C GLU A 156 7.15 -9.22 13.89
N THR A 157 5.85 -9.09 13.61
CA THR A 157 5.33 -9.16 12.24
C THR A 157 5.18 -7.76 11.66
N ALA A 158 5.86 -7.46 10.56
CA ALA A 158 5.70 -6.19 9.86
C ALA A 158 4.23 -6.00 9.41
N PRO A 159 3.64 -4.79 9.54
CA PRO A 159 2.22 -4.56 9.25
C PRO A 159 1.78 -5.00 7.85
N GLU A 160 2.65 -4.82 6.86
CA GLU A 160 2.41 -5.22 5.47
C GLU A 160 2.21 -6.72 5.30
N CYS A 161 2.64 -7.54 6.25
CA CYS A 161 2.44 -8.98 6.22
C CYS A 161 1.00 -9.39 6.56
N VAL A 162 0.22 -8.51 7.18
CA VAL A 162 -1.15 -8.80 7.64
C VAL A 162 -2.19 -7.82 7.14
N ARG A 163 -1.80 -6.62 6.72
CA ARG A 163 -2.72 -5.54 6.34
C ARG A 163 -2.28 -4.83 5.08
N ASP A 164 -3.25 -4.37 4.32
CA ASP A 164 -3.03 -3.43 3.22
C ASP A 164 -4.23 -2.50 3.05
N VAL A 165 -3.96 -1.35 2.44
CA VAL A 165 -4.95 -0.36 2.05
C VAL A 165 -4.77 -0.04 0.57
N ALA A 166 -5.89 -0.02 -0.14
CA ALA A 166 -5.97 0.37 -1.54
C ALA A 166 -7.06 1.41 -1.74
N CYS A 167 -7.06 2.07 -2.90
CA CYS A 167 -8.17 2.91 -3.31
C CYS A 167 -8.55 2.61 -4.76
N CYS A 168 -9.84 2.43 -4.98
CA CYS A 168 -10.44 2.35 -6.32
C CYS A 168 -11.54 3.39 -6.43
N ASN A 169 -11.45 4.27 -7.42
CA ASN A 169 -12.52 5.25 -7.72
C ASN A 169 -12.96 6.12 -6.53
N GLY A 170 -12.06 6.38 -5.58
CA GLY A 170 -12.35 7.14 -4.35
C GLY A 170 -12.89 6.30 -3.19
N LEU A 171 -13.13 5.01 -3.41
CA LEU A 171 -13.46 4.04 -2.38
C LEU A 171 -12.17 3.47 -1.78
N ILE A 172 -11.97 3.70 -0.49
CA ILE A 172 -10.87 3.13 0.28
C ILE A 172 -11.24 1.69 0.61
N LYS A 173 -10.31 0.78 0.34
CA LYS A 173 -10.40 -0.65 0.68
C LYS A 173 -9.34 -0.96 1.74
N PHE A 174 -9.68 -1.79 2.70
CA PHE A 174 -8.80 -2.27 3.77
C PHE A 174 -8.93 -3.78 3.91
N VAL A 175 -7.81 -4.46 4.15
CA VAL A 175 -7.77 -5.88 4.47
C VAL A 175 -6.99 -6.10 5.76
N ASP A 176 -7.47 -7.03 6.58
CA ASP A 176 -6.79 -7.56 7.77
C ASP A 176 -6.80 -9.08 7.65
N VAL A 177 -5.62 -9.68 7.77
CA VAL A 177 -5.39 -11.11 7.70
C VAL A 177 -5.01 -11.61 9.09
N GLU A 178 -5.82 -12.53 9.59
CA GLU A 178 -5.61 -13.21 10.85
C GLU A 178 -4.92 -14.54 10.59
N TYR A 179 -3.71 -14.71 11.10
CA TYR A 179 -2.99 -15.98 11.00
C TYR A 179 -3.25 -16.85 12.24
N CYS A 180 -3.56 -18.12 11.99
CA CYS A 180 -3.68 -19.16 13.01
C CYS A 180 -2.40 -19.99 13.01
N TYR A 181 -1.52 -19.74 13.98
CA TYR A 181 -0.23 -20.43 14.13
C TYR A 181 -0.33 -21.80 14.84
N THR A 182 -1.52 -22.33 15.04
CA THR A 182 -1.73 -23.51 15.91
C THR A 182 -1.41 -24.86 15.26
N ASP A 183 -1.13 -24.91 13.95
CA ASP A 183 -0.80 -26.16 13.25
C ASP A 183 0.56 -26.07 12.54
N GLU A 184 1.60 -26.60 13.18
CA GLU A 184 2.98 -26.69 12.65
C GLU A 184 3.10 -27.54 11.36
N THR A 185 2.03 -28.21 10.93
CA THR A 185 2.06 -29.22 9.86
C THR A 185 1.34 -28.81 8.58
N ASN A 186 0.51 -27.76 8.61
CA ASN A 186 -0.28 -27.28 7.48
C ASN A 186 -0.06 -25.77 7.37
N GLY A 187 0.80 -25.32 6.44
CA GLY A 187 1.20 -23.92 6.26
C GLY A 187 0.15 -22.92 6.76
N ASN A 188 0.54 -22.10 7.74
CA ASN A 188 -0.32 -21.30 8.62
C ASN A 188 -1.71 -20.99 8.04
N GLY A 189 -2.75 -21.50 8.70
CA GLY A 189 -4.13 -21.15 8.38
C GLY A 189 -4.32 -19.64 8.49
N TRP A 190 -5.12 -19.06 7.60
CA TRP A 190 -5.39 -17.62 7.66
C TRP A 190 -6.83 -17.31 7.29
N LYS A 191 -7.30 -16.17 7.81
CA LYS A 191 -8.61 -15.62 7.54
C LYS A 191 -8.49 -14.15 7.20
N ALA A 192 -8.81 -13.80 5.95
CA ALA A 192 -8.76 -12.42 5.48
C ALA A 192 -10.15 -11.81 5.51
N THR A 193 -10.27 -10.63 6.09
CA THR A 193 -11.49 -9.84 6.03
C THR A 193 -11.24 -8.54 5.30
N THR A 194 -12.19 -8.13 4.46
CA THR A 194 -12.13 -6.87 3.70
C THR A 194 -13.19 -5.89 4.16
N TRP A 195 -12.86 -4.61 4.11
CA TRP A 195 -13.76 -3.51 4.42
C TRP A 195 -13.60 -2.38 3.41
N ASN A 196 -14.68 -1.66 3.16
CA ASN A 196 -14.70 -0.50 2.30
C ASN A 196 -15.20 0.74 3.05
N ARG A 197 -14.64 1.90 2.71
CA ARG A 197 -15.08 3.19 3.26
C ARG A 197 -14.89 4.31 2.23
N LEU A 198 -15.90 5.17 2.09
CA LEU A 198 -15.75 6.45 1.42
C LEU A 198 -15.28 7.51 2.43
N PRO A 199 -14.51 8.52 2.01
CA PRO A 199 -14.13 9.66 2.87
C PRO A 199 -15.33 10.31 3.57
N SER A 200 -16.46 10.40 2.88
CA SER A 200 -17.70 10.98 3.41
C SER A 200 -18.42 10.09 4.42
N TRP A 201 -18.01 8.83 4.60
CA TRP A 201 -18.62 7.91 5.55
C TRP A 201 -17.92 7.97 6.91
N LYS A 202 -18.72 7.86 7.98
CA LYS A 202 -18.21 7.77 9.34
C LYS A 202 -17.60 6.40 9.65
N ASP A 203 -18.20 5.33 9.12
CA ASP A 203 -17.87 3.97 9.49
C ASP A 203 -17.42 3.14 8.29
N TRP A 204 -16.55 2.16 8.56
CA TRP A 204 -16.17 1.12 7.60
C TRP A 204 -17.31 0.12 7.41
N ARG A 205 -17.48 -0.35 6.18
CA ARG A 205 -18.43 -1.42 5.86
C ARG A 205 -17.68 -2.70 5.59
N LYS A 206 -17.90 -3.72 6.42
CA LYS A 206 -17.40 -5.07 6.18
C LYS A 206 -17.97 -5.60 4.87
N ARG A 207 -17.12 -6.22 4.05
CA ARG A 207 -17.46 -6.74 2.73
C ARG A 207 -17.47 -8.26 2.74
N PHE A 208 -16.29 -8.85 2.75
CA PHE A 208 -16.11 -10.29 2.67
C PHE A 208 -15.15 -10.79 3.73
N THR A 209 -15.31 -12.05 4.09
CA THR A 209 -14.39 -12.77 4.96
C THR A 209 -14.16 -14.13 4.32
N VAL A 210 -12.90 -14.45 4.04
CA VAL A 210 -12.49 -15.71 3.42
C VAL A 210 -11.51 -16.39 4.34
N ASP A 211 -11.81 -17.64 4.66
CA ASP A 211 -10.86 -18.57 5.27
C ASP A 211 -10.09 -19.28 4.17
N LYS A 212 -8.79 -19.45 4.36
CA LYS A 212 -7.91 -20.17 3.44
C LYS A 212 -8.48 -21.54 3.03
N THR A 213 -9.09 -22.24 3.97
CA THR A 213 -9.62 -23.59 3.76
C THR A 213 -10.89 -23.64 2.92
N ASP A 214 -11.62 -22.52 2.83
CA ASP A 214 -12.86 -22.40 2.06
C ASP A 214 -12.61 -22.01 0.59
N ILE A 215 -11.35 -21.78 0.20
CA ILE A 215 -11.01 -21.34 -1.15
C ILE A 215 -11.09 -22.50 -2.13
N LEU A 216 -11.98 -22.36 -3.11
CA LEU A 216 -12.11 -23.30 -4.21
C LEU A 216 -10.97 -23.11 -5.21
N VAL A 217 -10.26 -24.20 -5.50
CA VAL A 217 -9.13 -24.21 -6.44
C VAL A 217 -9.47 -25.09 -7.63
N ASP A 218 -9.35 -24.53 -8.84
CA ASP A 218 -9.56 -25.29 -10.07
C ASP A 218 -8.41 -26.30 -10.29
N PRO A 219 -8.69 -27.57 -10.63
CA PRO A 219 -7.67 -28.59 -10.92
C PRO A 219 -6.66 -28.21 -12.01
N SER A 220 -7.01 -27.29 -12.92
CA SER A 220 -6.12 -26.82 -13.98
C SER A 220 -4.84 -26.14 -13.45
N TYR A 221 -4.85 -25.63 -12.22
CA TYR A 221 -3.65 -25.02 -11.60
C TYR A 221 -2.59 -26.05 -11.18
N ALA A 222 -2.89 -27.36 -11.20
CA ALA A 222 -1.94 -28.40 -10.82
C ALA A 222 -0.68 -28.43 -11.72
N ALA A 223 -0.76 -27.90 -12.95
CA ALA A 223 0.40 -27.80 -13.83
C ALA A 223 1.35 -26.65 -13.44
N VAL A 224 0.83 -25.59 -12.80
CA VAL A 224 1.57 -24.39 -12.42
C VAL A 224 2.07 -24.49 -10.98
N LEU A 225 1.28 -25.12 -10.11
CA LEU A 225 1.59 -25.35 -8.72
C LEU A 225 1.18 -26.78 -8.30
N PRO A 226 1.94 -27.80 -8.71
CA PRO A 226 1.63 -29.21 -8.41
C PRO A 226 1.44 -29.50 -6.93
N GLU A 227 2.06 -28.70 -6.06
CA GLU A 227 2.06 -28.84 -4.61
C GLU A 227 0.70 -28.56 -3.98
N LEU A 228 -0.22 -27.90 -4.70
CA LEU A 228 -1.62 -27.74 -4.30
C LEU A 228 -2.39 -29.05 -4.30
N TRP A 229 -1.94 -30.06 -5.06
CA TRP A 229 -2.63 -31.33 -5.14
C TRP A 229 -2.44 -32.16 -3.86
N ASP A 230 -3.53 -32.45 -3.17
CA ASP A 230 -3.54 -33.38 -2.04
C ASP A 230 -3.85 -34.80 -2.55
N ASN A 231 -2.87 -35.69 -2.42
CA ASN A 231 -2.99 -37.09 -2.82
C ASN A 231 -4.02 -37.88 -1.99
N ASN A 232 -4.32 -37.45 -0.77
CA ASN A 232 -5.26 -38.11 0.13
C ASN A 232 -6.70 -37.70 -0.19
N THR A 233 -6.98 -36.40 -0.27
CA THR A 233 -8.32 -35.89 -0.57
C THR A 233 -8.64 -35.90 -2.06
N LYS A 234 -7.61 -36.06 -2.92
CA LYS A 234 -7.69 -35.96 -4.39
C LYS A 234 -8.27 -34.62 -4.86
N ASN A 235 -7.99 -33.56 -4.11
CA ASN A 235 -8.45 -32.21 -4.38
C ASN A 235 -7.27 -31.23 -4.38
N MET A 236 -7.49 -30.06 -4.99
CA MET A 236 -6.55 -28.95 -4.92
C MET A 236 -6.81 -28.11 -3.67
N GLU A 237 -5.80 -27.90 -2.84
CA GLU A 237 -5.92 -27.20 -1.57
C GLU A 237 -4.75 -26.24 -1.34
N LEU A 238 -5.06 -25.00 -0.92
CA LEU A 238 -4.03 -24.00 -0.58
C LEU A 238 -3.30 -24.31 0.74
N LYS A 239 -3.73 -25.33 1.50
CA LYS A 239 -3.30 -25.58 2.90
C LYS A 239 -1.78 -25.63 3.07
N ARG A 240 -1.04 -26.12 2.08
CA ARG A 240 0.42 -26.26 2.15
C ARG A 240 1.20 -24.96 1.94
N LEU A 241 0.57 -23.92 1.39
CA LEU A 241 1.25 -22.65 1.09
C LEU A 241 1.26 -21.71 2.29
N ILE A 242 2.44 -21.21 2.64
CA ILE A 242 2.58 -20.04 3.49
C ILE A 242 2.18 -18.84 2.63
N CYS A 243 1.14 -18.11 3.02
CA CYS A 243 0.66 -16.92 2.32
C CYS A 243 1.03 -15.69 3.14
N SER A 244 1.63 -14.68 2.54
CA SER A 244 2.04 -13.44 3.19
C SER A 244 1.81 -12.24 2.29
N ILE A 245 1.91 -11.04 2.88
CA ILE A 245 1.87 -9.75 2.18
C ILE A 245 0.55 -9.61 1.40
N PRO A 246 -0.60 -9.57 2.10
CA PRO A 246 -1.88 -9.32 1.46
C PRO A 246 -1.83 -8.00 0.71
N THR A 247 -2.25 -8.03 -0.55
CA THR A 247 -2.26 -6.84 -1.40
C THR A 247 -3.61 -6.71 -2.09
N LEU A 248 -4.31 -5.62 -1.82
CA LEU A 248 -5.62 -5.36 -2.40
C LEU A 248 -5.51 -4.86 -3.84
N SER A 249 -6.43 -5.32 -4.68
CA SER A 249 -6.58 -4.76 -6.01
C SER A 249 -7.04 -3.30 -5.97
N MET A 250 -6.31 -2.48 -6.72
CA MET A 250 -6.60 -1.07 -6.97
C MET A 250 -7.72 -0.86 -8.00
N LEU A 251 -8.27 -1.94 -8.58
CA LEU A 251 -9.34 -1.92 -9.57
C LEU A 251 -10.71 -2.13 -8.93
N ASP A 252 -11.78 -2.01 -9.71
CA ASP A 252 -13.15 -2.23 -9.25
C ASP A 252 -13.50 -3.73 -9.25
N ASP A 253 -12.71 -4.49 -8.51
CA ASP A 253 -12.89 -5.91 -8.22
C ASP A 253 -12.74 -6.16 -6.70
N ASP A 254 -12.98 -7.40 -6.28
CA ASP A 254 -12.81 -7.83 -4.88
C ASP A 254 -11.64 -8.81 -4.75
N PHE A 255 -10.55 -8.59 -5.50
CA PHE A 255 -9.39 -9.49 -5.50
C PHE A 255 -8.37 -9.12 -4.42
N LEU A 256 -7.89 -10.17 -3.75
CA LEU A 256 -6.77 -10.13 -2.83
C LEU A 256 -5.61 -10.91 -3.44
N TYR A 257 -4.48 -10.26 -3.64
CA TYR A 257 -3.24 -10.91 -4.03
C TYR A 257 -2.44 -11.28 -2.79
N MET A 258 -1.76 -12.41 -2.83
CA MET A 258 -0.82 -12.80 -1.78
C MET A 258 0.43 -13.39 -2.41
N ILE A 259 1.57 -13.11 -1.79
CA ILE A 259 2.81 -13.81 -2.07
C ILE A 259 2.78 -15.11 -1.29
N THR A 260 3.13 -16.21 -1.94
CA THR A 260 3.10 -17.54 -1.34
C THR A 260 4.42 -18.26 -1.52
N LYS A 261 4.82 -19.00 -0.49
CA LYS A 261 5.96 -19.92 -0.50
C LYS A 261 5.53 -21.28 0.07
N MET A 262 6.30 -22.31 -0.26
CA MET A 262 6.08 -23.65 0.27
C MET A 262 6.68 -23.80 1.68
N ASN A 263 7.91 -23.33 1.89
CA ASN A 263 8.51 -23.09 3.20
C ASN A 263 9.35 -21.81 3.19
N GLU A 264 9.90 -21.40 4.34
CA GLU A 264 10.66 -20.15 4.47
C GLU A 264 11.97 -20.15 3.67
N GLU A 265 12.60 -21.32 3.51
CA GLU A 265 13.89 -21.51 2.84
C GLU A 265 13.77 -21.66 1.32
N ASP A 266 12.56 -21.82 0.79
CA ASP A 266 12.34 -22.08 -0.61
C ASP A 266 12.69 -20.89 -1.50
N LYS A 267 13.36 -21.22 -2.61
CA LYS A 267 13.79 -20.28 -3.65
C LYS A 267 12.69 -19.98 -4.68
N ASN A 268 11.57 -20.69 -4.60
CA ASN A 268 10.41 -20.48 -5.46
C ASN A 268 9.32 -19.81 -4.65
N ALA A 269 8.71 -18.78 -5.23
CA ALA A 269 7.54 -18.14 -4.68
C ALA A 269 6.49 -18.00 -5.79
N TRP A 270 5.25 -17.77 -5.40
CA TRP A 270 4.16 -17.53 -6.34
C TRP A 270 3.35 -16.33 -5.87
N ILE A 271 2.72 -15.65 -6.80
CA ILE A 271 1.65 -14.71 -6.52
C ILE A 271 0.35 -15.44 -6.83
N ILE A 272 -0.53 -15.50 -5.86
CA ILE A 272 -1.90 -15.99 -6.06
C ILE A 272 -2.86 -14.80 -6.06
N SER A 273 -3.95 -14.93 -6.81
CA SER A 273 -5.10 -14.02 -6.70
C SER A 273 -6.34 -14.76 -6.20
N VAL A 274 -6.93 -14.25 -5.13
CA VAL A 274 -8.13 -14.81 -4.50
C VAL A 274 -9.29 -13.86 -4.74
N ASP A 275 -10.37 -14.38 -5.32
CA ASP A 275 -11.65 -13.68 -5.39
C ASP A 275 -12.34 -13.74 -4.03
N MET A 276 -12.32 -12.62 -3.32
CA MET A 276 -12.89 -12.54 -1.97
C MET A 276 -14.41 -12.63 -1.97
N LYS A 277 -15.06 -12.40 -3.10
CA LYS A 277 -16.52 -12.44 -3.22
C LYS A 277 -17.03 -13.85 -3.48
N HIS A 278 -16.30 -14.62 -4.28
CA HIS A 278 -16.69 -15.99 -4.68
C HIS A 278 -15.89 -17.09 -3.97
N ASN A 279 -14.90 -16.73 -3.14
CA ASN A 279 -14.02 -17.64 -2.43
C ASN A 279 -13.29 -18.60 -3.37
N THR A 280 -12.75 -18.09 -4.48
CA THR A 280 -12.11 -18.90 -5.52
C THR A 280 -10.71 -18.39 -5.83
N LEU A 281 -9.78 -19.31 -6.10
CA LEU A 281 -8.49 -18.97 -6.68
C LEU A 281 -8.66 -18.58 -8.15
N GLN A 282 -8.32 -17.35 -8.49
CA GLN A 282 -8.53 -16.78 -9.83
C GLN A 282 -7.30 -16.88 -10.72
N ASP A 283 -6.10 -16.86 -10.16
CA ASP A 283 -4.86 -16.94 -10.94
C ASP A 283 -3.65 -17.26 -10.05
N VAL A 284 -2.58 -17.80 -10.67
CA VAL A 284 -1.31 -18.14 -10.05
C VAL A 284 -0.16 -17.83 -11.00
N ALA A 285 0.81 -17.04 -10.55
CA ALA A 285 2.03 -16.74 -11.31
C ALA A 285 3.30 -17.09 -10.51
N PRO A 286 4.27 -17.81 -11.08
CA PRO A 286 5.55 -18.06 -10.43
C PRO A 286 6.41 -16.78 -10.41
N ILE A 287 7.13 -16.58 -9.30
CA ILE A 287 8.09 -15.50 -9.10
C ILE A 287 9.38 -16.06 -8.46
N SER A 288 10.53 -15.47 -8.77
CA SER A 288 11.82 -15.94 -8.22
C SER A 288 12.00 -15.47 -6.78
N ALA A 289 12.04 -16.38 -5.80
CA ALA A 289 12.20 -16.02 -4.39
C ALA A 289 13.60 -15.49 -4.02
N ALA A 290 14.59 -15.58 -4.91
CA ALA A 290 15.92 -14.99 -4.72
C ALA A 290 15.88 -13.45 -4.57
N ARG A 291 14.78 -12.82 -4.98
CA ARG A 291 14.51 -11.39 -4.76
C ARG A 291 13.71 -11.09 -3.49
N PHE A 292 13.36 -12.12 -2.71
CA PHE A 292 12.40 -12.02 -1.59
C PHE A 292 13.01 -12.56 -0.29
N SER A 293 13.61 -11.65 0.47
CA SER A 293 13.57 -11.75 1.92
C SER A 293 12.11 -11.58 2.34
N ILE A 294 11.57 -12.42 3.22
CA ILE A 294 10.20 -12.29 3.77
C ILE A 294 9.99 -10.89 4.40
N LEU A 295 11.10 -10.20 4.72
CA LEU A 295 11.14 -8.86 5.30
C LEU A 295 11.27 -7.71 4.28
N SER A 296 11.25 -7.97 2.96
CA SER A 296 11.32 -6.89 1.96
C SER A 296 10.01 -6.75 1.19
N SER A 297 9.24 -5.74 1.56
CA SER A 297 8.04 -5.22 0.87
C SER A 297 8.38 -4.66 -0.51
N ILE A 298 8.69 -5.52 -1.49
CA ILE A 298 9.13 -5.09 -2.84
C ILE A 298 7.98 -5.09 -3.85
N CYS A 299 6.87 -5.78 -3.57
CA CYS A 299 5.70 -5.80 -4.44
C CYS A 299 4.66 -4.77 -4.01
N HIS A 300 4.83 -3.52 -4.46
CA HIS A 300 3.78 -2.51 -4.29
C HIS A 300 2.76 -2.61 -5.43
N PRO A 301 1.45 -2.75 -5.13
CA PRO A 301 0.44 -2.69 -6.17
C PRO A 301 0.45 -1.29 -6.80
N CYS A 302 0.68 -1.23 -8.10
CA CYS A 302 0.56 0.01 -8.85
C CYS A 302 -0.65 -0.08 -9.80
N ALA A 303 -1.48 0.95 -9.78
CA ALA A 303 -2.50 1.17 -10.79
C ALA A 303 -2.38 2.59 -11.32
N ILE A 304 -2.53 2.73 -12.63
CA ILE A 304 -2.55 4.03 -13.27
C ILE A 304 -3.85 4.71 -12.85
N SER A 305 -3.75 5.80 -12.09
CA SER A 305 -4.92 6.58 -11.70
C SER A 305 -5.66 7.03 -12.96
N LYS A 306 -6.97 6.76 -13.03
CA LYS A 306 -7.83 7.25 -14.13
C LYS A 306 -7.84 8.78 -14.25
N TYR A 307 -7.42 9.48 -13.19
CA TYR A 307 -7.31 10.93 -13.15
C TYR A 307 -6.00 11.42 -13.76
N LEU A 308 -4.97 10.59 -13.81
CA LEU A 308 -3.76 10.83 -14.60
C LEU A 308 -4.07 10.48 -16.07
N LYS A 309 -4.63 11.42 -16.82
CA LYS A 309 -4.68 11.36 -18.29
C LYS A 309 -3.29 11.66 -18.88
N ILE A 310 -2.30 10.90 -18.46
CA ILE A 310 -0.98 10.84 -19.07
C ILE A 310 -0.96 9.47 -19.74
N SER A 311 -0.69 9.39 -21.03
CA SER A 311 -0.64 8.13 -21.78
C SER A 311 0.44 7.14 -21.31
N TRP A 312 1.09 7.40 -20.17
CA TRP A 312 2.37 6.87 -19.72
C TRP A 312 2.45 6.82 -18.18
N ILE A 313 3.19 5.86 -17.64
CA ILE A 313 3.37 5.69 -16.18
C ILE A 313 4.31 6.78 -15.65
N SER A 314 3.88 7.47 -14.60
CA SER A 314 4.71 8.45 -13.89
C SER A 314 4.94 8.00 -12.46
N ALA A 315 6.14 8.24 -11.97
CA ALA A 315 6.71 7.75 -10.73
C ALA A 315 7.45 8.89 -10.02
N ILE A 316 7.51 8.83 -8.69
CA ILE A 316 8.50 9.60 -7.92
C ILE A 316 9.62 8.64 -7.56
N ALA A 317 10.86 9.09 -7.77
CA ALA A 317 12.04 8.33 -7.45
C ALA A 317 13.01 9.16 -6.61
N VAL A 318 13.67 8.51 -5.66
CA VAL A 318 14.67 9.15 -4.78
C VAL A 318 16.05 8.71 -5.21
N GLY A 319 16.95 9.67 -5.45
CA GLY A 319 18.35 9.45 -5.78
C GLY A 319 19.29 10.03 -4.74
N ASP A 320 20.46 9.40 -4.51
CA ASP A 320 21.57 10.06 -3.82
C ASP A 320 22.60 10.64 -4.79
N ALA A 321 23.54 11.41 -4.25
CA ALA A 321 24.64 12.03 -5.01
C ALA A 321 25.58 11.02 -5.71
N ASN A 322 25.44 9.72 -5.45
CA ASN A 322 26.19 8.64 -6.11
C ASN A 322 25.39 7.98 -7.25
N GLY A 323 24.17 8.45 -7.53
CA GLY A 323 23.33 7.97 -8.62
C GLY A 323 22.52 6.70 -8.30
N TYR A 324 22.44 6.29 -7.03
CA TYR A 324 21.59 5.16 -6.64
C TYR A 324 20.13 5.62 -6.50
N ILE A 325 19.22 4.96 -7.22
CA ILE A 325 17.78 5.15 -7.09
C ILE A 325 17.27 4.20 -6.01
N TYR A 326 16.81 4.73 -4.87
CA TYR A 326 16.40 3.92 -3.71
C TYR A 326 14.90 3.60 -3.70
N GLU A 327 14.09 4.41 -4.38
CA GLU A 327 12.66 4.15 -4.52
C GLU A 327 12.25 4.23 -5.99
N GLY A 328 12.04 3.07 -6.60
CA GLY A 328 11.34 2.93 -7.88
C GLY A 328 10.18 1.97 -7.68
N GLN A 329 9.02 2.47 -7.25
CA GLN A 329 7.89 1.62 -6.87
C GLN A 329 7.10 1.06 -8.07
N TYR A 330 7.63 0.15 -8.89
CA TYR A 330 6.78 -0.49 -9.93
C TYR A 330 7.11 -1.96 -10.18
N VAL A 331 6.34 -2.84 -9.53
CA VAL A 331 6.02 -4.16 -10.08
C VAL A 331 4.49 -4.27 -10.10
N SER A 332 3.89 -4.29 -11.29
CA SER A 332 2.44 -4.48 -11.42
C SER A 332 2.11 -5.94 -11.23
N ILE A 333 1.45 -6.28 -10.12
CA ILE A 333 1.04 -7.65 -9.78
C ILE A 333 0.17 -8.27 -10.89
N ARG A 334 -0.68 -7.48 -11.54
CA ARG A 334 -1.52 -7.96 -12.66
C ARG A 334 -0.72 -8.22 -13.94
N ALA A 335 0.42 -7.56 -14.13
CA ALA A 335 1.30 -7.86 -15.26
C ALA A 335 2.01 -9.22 -15.08
N CYS A 336 2.35 -9.59 -13.84
CA CYS A 336 2.88 -10.91 -13.53
C CYS A 336 1.86 -12.03 -13.77
N LEU A 337 0.57 -11.77 -13.48
CA LEU A 337 -0.52 -12.72 -13.69
C LEU A 337 -0.99 -12.79 -15.16
N GLY A 338 -0.94 -11.66 -15.88
CA GLY A 338 -1.43 -11.56 -17.26
C GLY A 338 -0.44 -11.96 -18.38
N ASN A 339 0.85 -12.09 -18.11
CA ASN A 339 1.86 -12.43 -19.13
C ASN A 339 2.56 -13.75 -18.83
N ARG A 340 2.33 -14.76 -19.68
CA ARG A 340 3.12 -16.00 -19.70
C ARG A 340 4.49 -15.83 -20.38
N ASP A 341 4.79 -14.68 -20.98
CA ASP A 341 5.92 -14.52 -21.91
C ASP A 341 6.84 -13.29 -21.67
N LEU A 342 6.87 -12.68 -20.48
CA LEU A 342 7.79 -11.56 -20.20
C LEU A 342 8.61 -11.82 -18.92
N PHE A 343 9.69 -12.58 -19.12
CA PHE A 343 10.89 -12.59 -18.28
C PHE A 343 12.06 -11.97 -19.03
#